data_AF-A0A183D501-F1
#
_entry.id   AF-A0A183D501-F1
#
_cell.length_a   1.000
_cell.length_b   1.000
_cell.length_c   1.000
_cell.angle_alpha   90.00
_cell.angle_beta   90.00
_cell.angle_gamma   90.00
#
_symmetry.space_group_name_H-M   'P 1'
#
loop_
_entity.id
_entity.type
_entity.pdbx_description
1 polymer ?
#
loop_
_entity_poly.entity_id
_entity_poly.type
_entity_poly.pdbx_seq_one_letter_code
_entity_poly.pdbx_strand_id
1 'polypeptide(L)'
;LFPDVVNCMQTDNVELKKLVYLYLMNYAKSQPDLAIMAVNTFVKDCEDPNPLIRALAVRTMGCIRVDKITEYLCEPLRKCMKDEDPYVRKTAAVCVAKLHDINASLVEDQGFVDLLNDLLSDSNPMVVANAVAALTEINESHVLIEINSQTINKLLTALNECTEWGQVFILDALSSYQPKDEREAQKYVFFVTMFFMFVFFLMFFFFFHQ
;
A
#
# COMPACT_ATOMS: atom_id res chain seq x y z
N LEU A 1 7.19 -26.27 18.69
CA LEU A 1 7.73 -25.63 17.46
C LEU A 1 7.38 -24.16 17.35
N PHE A 2 6.11 -23.73 17.47
CA PHE A 2 5.79 -22.31 17.30
C PHE A 2 6.58 -21.38 18.23
N PRO A 3 6.68 -21.62 19.56
CA PRO A 3 7.51 -20.79 20.43
C PRO A 3 9.00 -20.85 20.04
N ASP A 4 9.48 -22.03 19.63
CA ASP A 4 10.87 -22.26 19.21
C ASP A 4 11.22 -21.43 17.96
N VAL A 5 10.30 -21.36 17.00
CA VAL A 5 10.46 -20.56 15.77
C VAL A 5 10.36 -19.06 16.06
N VAL A 6 9.46 -18.65 16.96
CA VAL A 6 9.36 -17.25 17.41
C VAL A 6 10.65 -16.80 18.09
N ASN A 7 11.31 -17.66 18.86
CA ASN A 7 12.60 -17.35 19.48
C ASN A 7 13.70 -17.05 18.44
N CYS A 8 13.60 -17.61 17.22
CA CYS A 8 14.51 -17.31 16.12
C CYS A 8 14.22 -15.96 15.41
N MET A 9 13.14 -15.25 15.77
CA MET A 9 12.74 -14.00 15.13
C MET A 9 13.71 -12.84 15.45
N GLN A 10 14.33 -12.86 16.63
CA GLN A 10 15.29 -11.84 17.09
C GLN A 10 16.71 -12.06 16.53
N THR A 11 16.80 -12.44 15.25
CA THR A 11 18.06 -12.63 14.52
C THR A 11 18.37 -11.43 13.64
N ASP A 12 19.66 -11.13 13.48
CA ASP A 12 20.16 -10.13 12.51
C ASP A 12 20.19 -10.68 11.07
N ASN A 13 20.02 -11.99 10.89
CA ASN A 13 19.98 -12.61 9.58
C ASN A 13 18.62 -12.38 8.91
N VAL A 14 18.59 -11.47 7.93
CA VAL A 14 17.39 -11.09 7.18
C VAL A 14 16.72 -12.28 6.49
N GLU A 15 17.48 -13.24 5.95
CA GLU A 15 16.91 -14.40 5.28
C GLU A 15 16.22 -15.34 6.27
N LEU A 16 16.82 -15.57 7.44
CA LEU A 16 16.18 -16.33 8.50
C LEU A 16 14.92 -15.63 9.01
N LYS A 17 14.96 -14.30 9.17
CA LYS A 17 13.81 -13.49 9.58
C LYS A 17 12.64 -13.62 8.57
N LYS A 18 12.91 -13.58 7.26
CA LYS A 18 11.90 -13.82 6.21
C LYS A 18 11.22 -15.19 6.36
N LEU A 19 11.99 -16.24 6.65
CA LEU A 19 11.45 -17.59 6.86
C LEU A 19 10.57 -17.67 8.11
N VAL A 20 11.00 -17.04 9.21
CA VAL A 20 10.20 -16.96 10.44
C VAL A 20 8.90 -16.20 10.18
N TYR A 21 8.96 -15.09 9.44
CA TYR A 21 7.77 -14.30 9.09
C TYR A 21 6.79 -15.08 8.21
N LEU A 22 7.31 -15.83 7.22
CA LEU A 22 6.51 -16.72 6.40
C LEU A 22 5.83 -17.80 7.24
N TYR A 23 6.53 -18.36 8.23
CA TYR A 23 5.95 -19.32 9.16
C TYR A 23 4.82 -18.67 9.98
N LEU A 24 5.04 -17.48 10.54
CA LEU A 24 4.03 -16.76 11.33
C LEU A 24 2.78 -16.43 10.51
N MET A 25 2.92 -15.94 9.28
CA MET A 25 1.77 -15.66 8.41
C MET A 25 0.89 -16.89 8.18
N ASN A 26 1.49 -18.08 8.06
CA ASN A 26 0.76 -19.32 7.79
C ASN A 26 0.13 -19.96 9.03
N TYR A 27 0.78 -19.85 10.20
CA TYR A 27 0.38 -20.59 11.41
C TYR A 27 -0.23 -19.74 12.53
N ALA A 28 -0.13 -18.41 12.48
CA ALA A 28 -0.65 -17.52 13.53
C ALA A 28 -2.16 -17.70 13.74
N LYS A 29 -2.95 -17.93 12.68
CA LYS A 29 -4.40 -18.16 12.78
C LYS A 29 -4.73 -19.44 13.57
N SER A 30 -3.90 -20.47 13.47
CA SER A 30 -4.08 -21.73 14.20
C SER A 30 -3.64 -21.64 15.66
N GLN A 31 -2.82 -20.65 16.01
CA GLN A 31 -2.25 -20.47 17.36
C GLN A 31 -2.24 -18.99 17.78
N PRO A 32 -3.42 -18.34 17.90
CA PRO A 32 -3.52 -16.89 18.10
C PRO A 32 -2.89 -16.42 19.42
N ASP A 33 -3.02 -17.22 20.50
CA ASP A 33 -2.45 -16.85 21.80
C ASP A 33 -0.91 -16.87 21.81
N LEU A 34 -0.29 -17.77 21.03
CA LEU A 34 1.16 -17.81 20.89
C LEU A 34 1.67 -16.73 19.93
N ALA A 35 0.85 -16.30 18.98
CA ALA A 35 1.22 -15.25 18.02
C ALA A 35 1.48 -13.89 18.71
N ILE A 36 0.90 -13.65 19.90
CA ILE A 36 1.20 -12.48 20.74
C ILE A 36 2.70 -12.37 21.06
N MET A 37 3.41 -13.49 21.18
CA MET A 37 4.85 -13.49 21.49
C MET A 37 5.69 -12.79 20.40
N ALA A 38 5.19 -12.73 19.17
CA ALA A 38 5.88 -12.08 18.05
C ALA A 38 5.64 -10.56 17.98
N VAL A 39 4.60 -10.03 18.66
CA VAL A 39 4.17 -8.63 18.54
C VAL A 39 5.29 -7.66 18.91
N ASN A 40 5.94 -7.85 20.06
CA ASN A 40 7.01 -6.96 20.50
C ASN A 40 8.19 -6.92 19.51
N THR A 41 8.51 -8.07 18.90
CA THR A 41 9.57 -8.15 17.89
C THR A 41 9.14 -7.45 16.60
N PHE A 42 7.89 -7.60 16.16
CA PHE A 42 7.39 -6.84 15.00
C PHE A 42 7.42 -5.34 15.23
N VAL A 43 6.94 -4.84 16.38
CA VAL A 43 6.97 -3.41 16.71
C VAL A 43 8.39 -2.88 16.68
N LYS A 44 9.35 -3.63 17.24
CA LYS A 44 10.78 -3.28 17.17
C LYS A 44 11.30 -3.27 15.73
N ASP A 45 10.95 -4.28 14.94
CA ASP A 45 11.40 -4.39 13.54
C ASP A 45 10.79 -3.30 12.64
N CYS A 46 9.61 -2.75 12.99
CA CYS A 46 9.03 -1.57 12.34
C CYS A 46 9.84 -0.27 12.60
N GLU A 47 10.76 -0.26 13.56
CA GLU A 47 11.64 0.86 13.88
C GLU A 47 13.11 0.57 13.52
N ASP A 48 13.37 -0.55 12.84
CA ASP A 48 14.72 -0.94 12.43
C ASP A 48 15.36 0.09 11.48
N PRO A 49 16.68 0.37 11.56
CA PRO A 49 17.34 1.28 10.64
C PRO A 49 17.18 0.90 9.16
N ASN A 50 17.03 -0.40 8.85
CA ASN A 50 16.88 -0.92 7.50
C ASN A 50 15.40 -0.81 7.03
N PRO A 51 15.10 0.00 5.99
CA PRO A 51 13.74 0.16 5.47
C PRO A 51 13.13 -1.15 4.97
N LEU A 52 13.95 -2.10 4.50
CA LEU A 52 13.46 -3.40 4.07
C LEU A 52 12.92 -4.23 5.23
N ILE A 53 13.52 -4.12 6.42
CA ILE A 53 13.04 -4.81 7.63
C ILE A 53 11.76 -4.15 8.13
N ARG A 54 11.71 -2.81 8.17
CA ARG A 54 10.50 -2.05 8.55
C ARG A 54 9.30 -2.40 7.68
N ALA A 55 9.46 -2.30 6.35
CA ALA A 55 8.40 -2.64 5.39
C ALA A 55 8.00 -4.12 5.49
N LEU A 56 8.97 -5.03 5.67
CA LEU A 56 8.70 -6.45 5.83
C LEU A 56 7.88 -6.73 7.09
N ALA A 57 8.18 -6.08 8.22
CA ALA A 57 7.43 -6.20 9.47
C ALA A 57 5.99 -5.73 9.32
N VAL A 58 5.76 -4.50 8.83
CA VAL A 58 4.42 -3.94 8.62
C VAL A 58 3.59 -4.82 7.69
N ARG A 59 4.17 -5.25 6.55
CA ARG A 59 3.47 -6.12 5.59
C ARG A 59 3.08 -7.45 6.22
N THR A 60 3.93 -8.01 7.07
CA THR A 60 3.70 -9.31 7.70
C THR A 60 2.61 -9.20 8.75
N MET A 61 2.66 -8.17 9.61
CA MET A 61 1.60 -7.90 10.58
C MET A 61 0.24 -7.72 9.92
N GLY A 62 0.16 -6.95 8.82
CA GLY A 62 -1.10 -6.76 8.08
C GLY A 62 -1.63 -8.01 7.37
N CYS A 63 -0.82 -9.06 7.22
CA CYS A 63 -1.28 -10.35 6.70
C CYS A 63 -1.77 -11.29 7.82
N ILE A 64 -1.46 -11.01 9.09
CA ILE A 64 -1.85 -11.86 10.22
C ILE A 64 -3.27 -11.48 10.65
N ARG A 65 -4.25 -12.30 10.26
CA ARG A 65 -5.68 -12.13 10.59
C ARG A 65 -6.01 -12.61 12.01
N VAL A 66 -5.44 -11.95 13.02
CA VAL A 66 -5.70 -12.19 14.44
C VAL A 66 -6.00 -10.86 15.12
N ASP A 67 -7.22 -10.70 15.64
CA ASP A 67 -7.74 -9.41 16.16
C ASP A 67 -6.81 -8.77 17.20
N LYS A 68 -6.28 -9.57 18.13
CA LYS A 68 -5.33 -9.09 19.13
C LYS A 68 -4.08 -8.45 18.49
N ILE A 69 -3.61 -8.97 17.36
CA ILE A 69 -2.42 -8.43 16.66
C ILE A 69 -2.76 -7.16 15.90
N THR A 70 -3.98 -7.05 15.35
CA THR A 70 -4.39 -5.87 14.60
C THR A 70 -4.40 -4.59 15.44
N GLU A 71 -4.75 -4.67 16.72
CA GLU A 71 -4.68 -3.51 17.63
C GLU A 71 -3.24 -3.01 17.83
N TYR A 72 -2.27 -3.92 17.93
CA TYR A 72 -0.85 -3.57 18.07
C TYR A 72 -0.20 -3.10 16.76
N LEU A 73 -0.86 -3.30 15.61
CA LEU A 73 -0.37 -2.82 14.31
C LEU A 73 -0.61 -1.32 14.12
N CYS A 74 -1.64 -0.73 14.74
CA CYS A 74 -2.07 0.63 14.42
C CYS A 74 -0.93 1.67 14.58
N GLU A 75 -0.25 1.68 15.72
CA GLU A 75 0.81 2.66 15.97
C GLU A 75 2.05 2.47 15.07
N PRO A 76 2.62 1.25 14.91
CA PRO A 76 3.66 0.99 13.92
C PRO A 76 3.26 1.38 12.49
N LEU A 77 2.03 1.04 12.07
CA LEU A 77 1.52 1.35 10.76
C LEU A 77 1.47 2.87 10.53
N ARG A 78 0.97 3.63 11.52
CA ARG A 78 0.90 5.09 11.47
C ARG A 78 2.29 5.72 11.30
N LYS A 79 3.29 5.22 12.01
CA LYS A 79 4.69 5.65 11.86
C LYS A 79 5.20 5.34 10.45
N CYS A 80 4.96 4.13 9.94
CA CYS A 80 5.42 3.72 8.62
C CYS A 80 4.75 4.44 7.46
N MET A 81 3.51 4.94 7.62
CA MET A 81 2.89 5.83 6.63
C MET A 81 3.61 7.19 6.50
N LYS A 82 4.33 7.61 7.55
CA LYS A 82 5.12 8.85 7.60
C LYS A 82 6.63 8.57 7.56
N ASP A 83 7.04 7.37 7.15
CA ASP A 83 8.44 6.97 7.08
C ASP A 83 9.20 7.82 6.05
N GLU A 84 10.50 8.03 6.26
CA GLU A 84 11.35 8.75 5.31
C GLU A 84 11.53 7.96 3.99
N ASP A 85 11.52 6.63 4.05
CA ASP A 85 11.72 5.75 2.90
C ASP A 85 10.42 5.49 2.12
N PRO A 86 10.35 5.82 0.82
CA PRO A 86 9.16 5.60 0.00
C PRO A 86 8.73 4.12 -0.11
N TYR A 87 9.66 3.17 0.02
CA TYR A 87 9.35 1.74 0.01
C TYR A 87 8.53 1.35 1.24
N VAL A 88 8.83 1.94 2.39
CA VAL A 88 8.07 1.72 3.63
C VAL A 88 6.69 2.38 3.50
N ARG A 89 6.61 3.65 3.06
CA ARG A 89 5.34 4.37 2.88
C ARG A 89 4.37 3.65 1.93
N LYS A 90 4.84 3.21 0.76
CA LYS A 90 3.97 2.48 -0.19
C LYS A 90 3.52 1.13 0.38
N THR A 91 4.36 0.47 1.17
CA THR A 91 4.01 -0.81 1.82
C THR A 91 2.98 -0.59 2.93
N ALA A 92 3.11 0.51 3.68
CA ALA A 92 2.14 0.91 4.69
C ALA A 92 0.79 1.25 4.05
N ALA A 93 0.75 1.96 2.92
CA ALA A 93 -0.49 2.27 2.20
C ALA A 93 -1.29 1.00 1.85
N VAL A 94 -0.64 -0.02 1.27
CA VAL A 94 -1.29 -1.32 0.98
C VAL A 94 -1.71 -2.04 2.27
N CYS A 95 -0.94 -1.88 3.36
CA CYS A 95 -1.27 -2.48 4.65
C CYS A 95 -2.56 -1.88 5.25
N VAL A 96 -2.86 -0.60 5.01
CA VAL A 96 -4.13 0.03 5.43
C VAL A 96 -5.32 -0.65 4.75
N ALA A 97 -5.27 -0.92 3.44
CA ALA A 97 -6.34 -1.65 2.75
C ALA A 97 -6.56 -3.06 3.33
N LYS A 98 -5.46 -3.77 3.63
CA LYS A 98 -5.54 -5.08 4.31
C LYS A 98 -6.13 -5.00 5.71
N LEU A 99 -5.79 -3.95 6.47
CA LEU A 99 -6.37 -3.73 7.79
C LEU A 99 -7.86 -3.42 7.68
N HIS A 100 -8.28 -2.70 6.64
CA HIS A 100 -9.68 -2.41 6.37
C HIS A 100 -10.49 -3.68 6.04
N ASP A 101 -9.93 -4.61 5.25
CA ASP A 101 -10.54 -5.94 4.99
C ASP A 101 -10.75 -6.75 6.29
N ILE A 102 -9.90 -6.54 7.30
CA ILE A 102 -10.01 -7.23 8.60
C ILE A 102 -10.97 -6.50 9.53
N ASN A 103 -10.83 -5.17 9.65
CA ASN A 103 -11.58 -4.33 10.58
C ASN A 103 -11.69 -2.89 10.03
N ALA A 104 -12.74 -2.65 9.25
CA ALA A 104 -13.02 -1.34 8.66
C ALA A 104 -13.25 -0.24 9.70
N SER A 105 -14.00 -0.53 10.78
CA SER A 105 -14.27 0.47 11.83
C SER A 105 -13.00 0.94 12.52
N LEU A 106 -12.04 0.04 12.77
CA LEU A 106 -10.73 0.41 13.32
C LEU A 106 -9.96 1.34 12.39
N VAL A 107 -10.05 1.13 11.07
CA VAL A 107 -9.37 1.98 10.08
C VAL A 107 -9.92 3.40 10.07
N GLU A 108 -11.24 3.53 10.18
CA GLU A 108 -11.94 4.81 10.29
C GLU A 108 -11.66 5.50 11.63
N ASP A 109 -11.83 4.80 12.76
CA ASP A 109 -11.63 5.33 14.12
C ASP A 109 -10.20 5.84 14.33
N GLN A 110 -9.22 5.20 13.69
CA GLN A 110 -7.81 5.59 13.75
C GLN A 110 -7.44 6.68 12.73
N GLY A 111 -8.34 7.08 11.83
CA GLY A 111 -8.08 8.11 10.81
C GLY A 111 -7.02 7.69 9.79
N PHE A 112 -6.92 6.40 9.47
CA PHE A 112 -5.97 5.94 8.43
C PHE A 112 -6.41 6.34 7.02
N VAL A 113 -7.70 6.57 6.82
CA VAL A 113 -8.28 7.05 5.56
C VAL A 113 -7.76 8.45 5.22
N ASP A 114 -7.70 9.35 6.21
CA ASP A 114 -7.10 10.69 6.04
C ASP A 114 -5.61 10.60 5.73
N LEU A 115 -4.89 9.70 6.40
CA LEU A 115 -3.46 9.49 6.13
C LEU A 115 -3.22 8.93 4.72
N LEU A 116 -4.09 8.05 4.21
CA LEU A 116 -4.02 7.59 2.82
C LEU A 116 -4.27 8.73 1.83
N ASN A 117 -5.23 9.61 2.14
CA ASN A 117 -5.51 10.78 1.33
C ASN A 117 -4.31 11.75 1.26
N ASP A 118 -3.60 11.92 2.38
CA ASP A 118 -2.37 12.72 2.43
C ASP A 118 -1.29 12.14 1.48
N LEU A 119 -1.16 10.81 1.43
CA LEU A 119 -0.21 10.11 0.55
C LEU A 119 -0.50 10.28 -0.95
N LEU A 120 -1.69 10.74 -1.34
CA LEU A 120 -1.97 11.13 -2.73
C LEU A 120 -1.18 12.36 -3.18
N SER A 121 -0.58 13.09 -2.22
CA SER A 121 0.28 14.24 -2.46
C SER A 121 1.76 13.92 -2.20
N ASP A 122 2.13 12.64 -2.07
CA ASP A 122 3.51 12.22 -1.85
C ASP A 122 4.42 12.60 -3.04
N SER A 123 5.68 12.88 -2.75
CA SER A 123 6.68 13.21 -3.78
C SER A 123 7.08 11.99 -4.62
N ASN A 124 6.84 10.77 -4.13
CA ASN A 124 7.15 9.54 -4.83
C ASN A 124 5.91 8.97 -5.56
N PRO A 125 5.93 8.87 -6.90
CA PRO A 125 4.81 8.36 -7.67
C PRO A 125 4.38 6.94 -7.29
N MET A 126 5.30 6.08 -6.86
CA MET A 126 4.94 4.72 -6.42
C MET A 126 4.13 4.72 -5.13
N VAL A 127 4.38 5.67 -4.22
CA VAL A 127 3.59 5.83 -3.00
C VAL A 127 2.19 6.30 -3.36
N VAL A 128 2.09 7.31 -4.23
CA VAL A 128 0.81 7.82 -4.76
C VAL A 128 -0.01 6.68 -5.39
N ALA A 129 0.58 5.89 -6.30
CA ALA A 129 -0.12 4.81 -6.97
C ALA A 129 -0.64 3.73 -6.00
N ASN A 130 0.12 3.38 -4.96
CA ASN A 130 -0.33 2.42 -3.94
C ASN A 130 -1.39 3.01 -3.01
N ALA A 131 -1.32 4.31 -2.70
CA ALA A 131 -2.35 5.01 -1.94
C ALA A 131 -3.67 5.08 -2.72
N VAL A 132 -3.61 5.35 -4.04
CA VAL A 132 -4.79 5.28 -4.92
C VAL A 132 -5.39 3.88 -4.92
N ALA A 133 -4.58 2.85 -5.15
CA ALA A 133 -5.07 1.47 -5.16
C ALA A 133 -5.78 1.11 -3.85
N ALA A 134 -5.16 1.44 -2.71
CA ALA A 134 -5.73 1.20 -1.39
C ALA A 134 -7.04 1.97 -1.17
N LEU A 135 -7.11 3.24 -1.60
CA LEU A 135 -8.33 4.04 -1.48
C LEU A 135 -9.46 3.56 -2.38
N THR A 136 -9.16 3.15 -3.61
CA THR A 136 -10.14 2.57 -4.53
C THR A 136 -10.73 1.29 -3.92
N GLU A 137 -9.89 0.38 -3.41
CA GLU A 137 -10.32 -0.86 -2.76
C GLU A 137 -11.19 -0.60 -1.52
N ILE A 138 -10.82 0.38 -0.69
CA ILE A 138 -11.63 0.78 0.48
C ILE A 138 -12.99 1.35 0.03
N ASN A 139 -12.99 2.21 -0.99
CA ASN A 139 -14.19 2.87 -1.51
C ASN A 139 -15.18 1.89 -2.18
N GLU A 140 -14.72 0.73 -2.68
CA GLU A 140 -15.61 -0.31 -3.20
C GLU A 140 -16.54 -0.88 -2.13
N SER A 141 -16.06 -0.96 -0.88
CA SER A 141 -16.84 -1.45 0.25
C SER A 141 -17.78 -0.37 0.79
N HIS A 142 -17.24 0.82 1.02
CA HIS A 142 -17.98 1.99 1.47
C HIS A 142 -17.27 3.25 0.98
N VAL A 143 -18.01 4.14 0.29
CA VAL A 143 -17.43 5.38 -0.23
C VAL A 143 -17.09 6.31 0.92
N LEU A 144 -15.82 6.33 1.32
CA LEU A 144 -15.29 7.14 2.41
C LEU A 144 -14.68 8.45 1.90
N ILE A 145 -14.06 8.43 0.72
CA ILE A 145 -13.45 9.61 0.10
C ILE A 145 -13.94 9.77 -1.34
N GLU A 146 -14.52 10.93 -1.63
CA GLU A 146 -14.80 11.34 -3.01
C GLU A 146 -13.50 11.74 -3.72
N ILE A 147 -13.16 11.01 -4.78
CA ILE A 147 -12.11 11.39 -5.70
C ILE A 147 -12.59 12.64 -6.44
N ASN A 148 -11.93 13.78 -6.23
CA ASN A 148 -12.29 15.05 -6.85
C ASN A 148 -11.32 15.43 -7.99
N SER A 149 -11.68 16.47 -8.75
CA SER A 149 -10.86 16.98 -9.87
C SER A 149 -9.40 17.29 -9.49
N GLN A 150 -9.14 17.74 -8.25
CA GLN A 150 -7.77 18.06 -7.82
C GLN A 150 -6.95 16.78 -7.64
N THR A 151 -7.53 15.77 -7.00
CA THR A 151 -6.94 14.44 -6.87
C THR A 151 -6.64 13.87 -8.25
N ILE A 152 -7.61 13.90 -9.17
CA ILE A 152 -7.42 13.43 -10.55
C ILE A 152 -6.24 14.12 -11.25
N ASN A 153 -6.12 15.45 -11.13
CA ASN A 153 -4.99 16.15 -11.74
C ASN A 153 -3.64 15.69 -11.17
N LYS A 154 -3.55 15.42 -9.85
CA LYS A 154 -2.34 14.84 -9.23
C LYS A 154 -2.03 13.45 -9.79
N LEU A 155 -3.06 12.61 -9.96
CA LEU A 155 -2.90 11.26 -10.50
C LEU A 155 -2.42 11.27 -11.95
N LEU A 156 -2.94 12.19 -12.77
CA LEU A 156 -2.48 12.34 -14.16
C LEU A 156 -1.01 12.76 -14.24
N THR A 157 -0.54 13.60 -13.32
CA THR A 157 0.89 13.92 -13.23
C THR A 157 1.70 12.67 -12.84
N ALA A 158 1.24 11.91 -11.84
CA ALA A 158 1.91 10.69 -11.40
C ALA A 158 1.91 9.58 -12.46
N LEU A 159 0.91 9.53 -13.35
CA LEU A 159 0.76 8.50 -14.39
C LEU A 159 2.02 8.38 -15.28
N ASN A 160 2.64 9.52 -15.62
CA ASN A 160 3.83 9.53 -16.49
C ASN A 160 5.11 9.05 -15.79
N GLU A 161 5.15 9.07 -14.46
CA GLU A 161 6.33 8.76 -13.65
C GLU A 161 6.21 7.43 -12.89
N CYS A 162 5.02 6.83 -12.88
CA CYS A 162 4.76 5.54 -12.24
C CYS A 162 5.26 4.36 -13.08
N THR A 163 5.42 3.23 -12.40
CA THR A 163 5.60 1.92 -13.05
C THR A 163 4.32 1.52 -13.80
N GLU A 164 4.42 0.52 -14.65
CA GLU A 164 3.31 -0.01 -15.44
C GLU A 164 2.14 -0.45 -14.55
N TRP A 165 2.44 -1.11 -13.42
CA TRP A 165 1.43 -1.49 -12.43
C TRP A 165 0.79 -0.27 -11.75
N GLY A 166 1.58 0.76 -11.44
CA GLY A 166 1.04 2.00 -10.88
C GLY A 166 0.13 2.74 -11.87
N GLN A 167 0.48 2.71 -13.16
CA GLN A 167 -0.36 3.26 -14.22
C GLN A 167 -1.70 2.54 -14.33
N VAL A 168 -1.71 1.21 -14.21
CA VAL A 168 -2.96 0.43 -14.18
C VAL A 168 -3.85 0.88 -13.02
N PHE A 169 -3.32 1.01 -11.80
CA PHE A 169 -4.11 1.47 -10.64
C PHE A 169 -4.67 2.88 -10.81
N ILE A 170 -3.88 3.79 -11.39
CA ILE A 170 -4.34 5.16 -11.65
C ILE A 170 -5.43 5.17 -12.72
N LEU A 171 -5.27 4.42 -13.81
CA LEU A 171 -6.27 4.31 -14.87
C LEU A 171 -7.57 3.68 -14.38
N ASP A 172 -7.48 2.70 -13.49
CA ASP A 172 -8.63 2.07 -12.86
C ASP A 172 -9.41 3.08 -11.99
N ALA A 173 -8.71 3.85 -11.16
CA ALA A 173 -9.31 4.94 -10.38
C ALA A 173 -9.90 6.07 -11.26
N LEU A 174 -9.30 6.35 -12.42
CA LEU A 174 -9.85 7.31 -13.39
C LEU A 174 -11.14 6.78 -14.04
N SER A 175 -11.27 5.46 -14.19
CA SER A 175 -12.44 4.85 -14.82
C SER A 175 -13.71 4.96 -13.96
N SER A 176 -13.57 5.03 -12.64
CA SER A 176 -14.68 5.21 -11.69
C SER A 176 -15.02 6.69 -11.44
N TYR A 177 -14.15 7.63 -11.84
CA TYR A 177 -14.38 9.06 -11.69
C TYR A 177 -15.38 9.58 -12.73
N GLN A 178 -16.38 10.33 -12.27
CA GLN A 178 -17.35 10.99 -13.13
C GLN A 178 -16.97 12.47 -13.32
N PRO A 179 -16.61 12.91 -14.54
CA PRO A 179 -16.30 14.32 -14.81
C PRO A 179 -17.53 15.21 -14.59
N LYS A 180 -17.28 16.45 -14.14
CA LYS A 180 -18.33 17.43 -13.85
C LYS A 180 -18.91 18.04 -15.12
N ASP A 181 -18.07 18.23 -16.13
CA ASP A 181 -18.46 18.81 -17.41
C ASP A 181 -17.75 18.16 -18.61
N GLU A 182 -18.25 18.46 -19.81
CA GLU A 182 -17.72 17.93 -21.06
C GLU A 182 -16.26 18.35 -21.30
N ARG A 183 -15.85 19.53 -20.83
CA ARG A 183 -14.48 20.03 -21.03
C ARG A 183 -13.48 19.25 -20.19
N GLU A 184 -13.84 18.95 -18.95
CA GLU A 184 -13.07 18.11 -18.04
C GLU A 184 -12.97 16.68 -18.58
N ALA A 185 -14.08 16.12 -19.06
CA ALA A 185 -14.10 14.81 -19.72
C ALA A 185 -13.16 14.77 -20.94
N GLN A 186 -13.26 15.77 -21.83
CA GLN A 186 -12.39 15.88 -23.01
C GLN A 186 -10.92 16.00 -22.62
N LYS A 187 -10.59 16.78 -21.59
CA LYS A 187 -9.21 16.92 -21.09
C LYS A 187 -8.64 15.56 -20.68
N TYR A 188 -9.39 14.77 -19.92
CA TYR A 188 -8.93 13.48 -19.42
C TYR A 188 -8.82 12.43 -20.53
N VAL A 189 -9.82 12.36 -21.41
CA VAL A 189 -9.77 11.48 -22.59
C VAL A 189 -8.57 11.82 -23.48
N PHE A 190 -8.32 13.10 -23.74
CA PHE A 190 -7.18 13.54 -24.54
C PHE A 190 -5.84 13.14 -23.89
N PHE A 191 -5.71 13.36 -22.57
CA PHE A 191 -4.50 12.98 -21.84
C PHE A 191 -4.24 11.47 -21.91
N VAL A 192 -5.26 10.64 -21.64
CA VAL A 192 -5.15 9.18 -21.71
C VAL A 192 -4.83 8.72 -23.12
N THR A 193 -5.44 9.34 -24.14
CA THR A 193 -5.16 9.04 -25.55
C THR A 193 -3.71 9.36 -25.91
N MET A 194 -3.20 10.53 -25.52
CA MET A 194 -1.80 10.92 -25.76
C MET A 194 -0.83 9.97 -25.05
N PHE A 195 -1.15 9.56 -23.83
CA PHE A 195 -0.36 8.61 -23.07
C PHE A 195 -0.23 7.27 -23.81
N PHE A 196 -1.35 6.68 -24.25
CA PHE A 196 -1.32 5.43 -25.03
C PHE A 196 -0.62 5.59 -26.39
N MET A 197 -0.81 6.73 -27.06
CA MET A 197 -0.13 6.99 -28.34
C MET A 197 1.38 7.08 -28.17
N PHE A 198 1.86 7.68 -27.08
CA PHE A 198 3.29 7.73 -26.75
C PHE A 198 3.86 6.35 -26.46
N VAL A 199 3.17 5.53 -25.66
CA VAL A 199 3.56 4.14 -25.38
C VAL A 199 3.61 3.32 -26.67
N PHE A 200 2.60 3.44 -27.53
CA PHE A 200 2.56 2.74 -28.81
C PHE A 200 3.70 3.17 -29.75
N PHE A 201 4.00 4.46 -29.81
CA PHE A 201 5.10 4.98 -30.62
C PHE A 201 6.47 4.48 -30.12
N LEU A 202 6.69 4.45 -28.81
CA LEU A 202 7.88 3.86 -28.20
C LEU A 202 8.01 2.38 -28.53
N MET A 203 6.94 1.60 -28.39
CA MET A 203 6.94 0.18 -28.77
C MET A 203 7.27 0.00 -30.25
N PHE A 204 6.67 0.80 -31.14
CA PHE A 204 6.94 0.74 -32.57
C PHE A 204 8.41 1.06 -32.88
N PHE A 205 8.98 2.09 -32.24
CA PHE A 205 10.38 2.46 -32.43
C PHE A 205 11.34 1.37 -31.91
N PHE A 206 11.05 0.76 -30.77
CA PHE A 206 11.89 -0.33 -30.23
C PHE A 206 11.78 -1.63 -31.05
N PHE A 207 10.59 -1.98 -31.57
CA PHE A 207 10.40 -3.21 -32.34
C PHE A 207 10.84 -3.12 -33.80
N PHE A 208 10.90 -1.93 -34.40
CA PHE A 208 11.32 -1.76 -35.81
C PHE A 208 12.78 -1.36 -35.99
N HIS A 209 13.51 -1.03 -34.92
CA HIS A 209 14.95 -0.70 -34.98
C HIS A 209 15.89 -1.78 -34.39
N GLN A 210 15.36 -2.96 -34.05
CA GLN A 210 16.12 -4.20 -33.81
C GLN A 210 15.96 -5.17 -34.98
#